data_AF-A0A818LST2-F1
#
_entry.id   AF-A0A818LST2-F1
#
_cell.length_a   1.000
_cell.length_b   1.000
_cell.length_c   1.000
_cell.angle_alpha   90.00
_cell.angle_beta   90.00
_cell.angle_gamma   90.00
#
_symmetry.space_group_name_H-M   'P 1'
#
loop_
_entity.id
_entity.type
_entity.pdbx_description
1 polymer ?
#
loop_
_entity_poly.entity_id
_entity_poly.type
_entity_poly.pdbx_seq_one_letter_code
_entity_poly.pdbx_strand_id
1 'polypeptide(L)' 'MKSIDDADKYFLELTTQALKQIHLDIISLLVGKSILGNKLMKVPSKGYDSTTDNNQIFVVYHDAQAYTNYLIKYQ' A
#
# COMPACT_ATOMS: atom_id res chain seq x y z
N MET A 1 6.03 -24.73 -37.79
CA MET A 1 7.03 -24.09 -36.91
C MET A 1 6.44 -22.73 -36.56
N LYS A 2 5.86 -22.54 -35.36
CA LYS A 2 5.30 -21.24 -34.95
C LYS A 2 6.48 -20.26 -34.83
N SER A 3 6.39 -19.10 -35.49
CA SER A 3 7.50 -18.15 -35.56
C SER A 3 7.79 -17.61 -34.15
N ILE A 4 9.05 -17.23 -33.93
CA ILE A 4 9.55 -16.60 -32.70
C ILE A 4 8.67 -15.41 -32.27
N ASP A 5 8.05 -14.71 -33.23
CA ASP A 5 7.16 -13.56 -33.00
C ASP A 5 5.88 -13.91 -32.20
N ASP A 6 5.35 -15.12 -32.32
CA ASP A 6 4.14 -15.54 -31.59
C ASP A 6 4.44 -15.80 -30.11
N ALA A 7 5.65 -16.26 -29.80
CA ALA A 7 6.10 -16.53 -28.43
C ALA A 7 6.35 -15.21 -27.68
N ASP A 8 6.98 -14.24 -28.34
CA ASP A 8 7.24 -12.92 -27.76
C ASP A 8 5.94 -12.14 -27.52
N LYS A 9 4.96 -12.26 -28.45
CA LYS A 9 3.63 -11.68 -28.26
C LYS A 9 2.88 -12.31 -27.07
N TYR A 10 2.96 -13.63 -26.92
CA TYR A 10 2.34 -14.35 -25.79
C TYR A 10 2.99 -13.97 -24.44
N PHE A 11 4.32 -13.84 -24.39
CA PHE A 11 5.02 -13.36 -23.20
C PHE A 11 4.67 -11.90 -22.87
N LEU A 12 4.53 -11.03 -23.86
CA LEU A 12 4.10 -9.65 -23.65
C LEU A 12 2.65 -9.56 -23.16
N GLU A 13 1.73 -10.38 -23.69
CA GLU A 13 0.35 -10.46 -23.19
C GLU A 13 0.28 -10.97 -21.75
N LEU A 14 1.04 -12.01 -21.41
CA LEU A 14 1.13 -12.55 -20.05
C LEU A 14 1.68 -11.54 -19.05
N THR A 15 2.75 -10.83 -19.40
CA THR A 15 3.34 -9.80 -18.53
C THR A 15 2.39 -8.61 -18.37
N THR A 16 1.70 -8.21 -19.43
CA THR A 16 0.70 -7.12 -19.37
C THR A 16 -0.52 -7.51 -18.54
N GLN A 17 -0.99 -8.77 -18.60
CA GLN A 17 -2.06 -9.28 -17.73
C GLN A 17 -1.61 -9.38 -16.27
N ALA A 18 -0.38 -9.84 -16.01
CA ALA A 18 0.16 -9.94 -14.65
C ALA A 18 0.36 -8.56 -13.98
N LEU A 19 0.69 -7.53 -14.76
CA LEU A 19 0.90 -6.16 -14.27
C LEU A 19 -0.39 -5.35 -14.11
N LYS A 20 -1.52 -5.79 -14.67
CA LYS A 20 -2.81 -5.10 -14.55
C LYS A 20 -3.51 -5.33 -13.21
N GLN A 21 -3.06 -6.30 -12.43
CA GLN A 21 -3.70 -6.59 -11.16
C GLN A 21 -3.22 -5.60 -10.10
N ILE A 22 -4.11 -4.70 -9.70
CA ILE A 22 -3.84 -3.80 -8.59
C ILE A 22 -4.51 -4.37 -7.34
N HIS A 23 -3.78 -4.31 -6.22
CA HIS A 23 -4.24 -4.76 -4.91
C HIS A 23 -4.47 -3.55 -4.02
N LEU A 24 -5.59 -3.53 -3.31
CA LEU A 24 -5.91 -2.50 -2.32
C LEU A 24 -6.35 -3.17 -1.03
N ASP A 25 -5.66 -2.86 0.06
CA ASP A 25 -6.00 -3.35 1.39
C ASP A 25 -6.90 -2.35 2.12
N ILE A 26 -8.02 -2.83 2.65
CA ILE A 26 -8.84 -2.08 3.62
C ILE A 26 -8.37 -2.48 5.02
N ILE A 27 -7.79 -1.51 5.73
CA ILE A 27 -7.09 -1.70 7.00
C ILE A 27 -7.83 -0.95 8.11
N SER A 28 -7.98 -1.57 9.28
CA SER A 28 -8.37 -0.88 10.51
C SER A 28 -7.11 -0.41 11.21
N LEU A 29 -7.06 0.89 11.52
CA LEU A 29 -5.91 1.54 12.14
C LEU A 29 -6.23 2.08 13.54
N LEU A 30 -5.37 1.79 14.51
CA LEU A 30 -5.38 2.40 15.84
C LEU A 30 -4.56 3.71 15.79
N VAL A 31 -5.20 4.78 15.31
CA VAL A 31 -4.54 6.09 15.12
C VAL A 31 -4.29 6.86 16.41
N GLY A 32 -5.08 6.63 17.46
CA GLY A 32 -4.94 7.30 18.74
C GLY A 32 -4.87 8.84 18.62
N LYS A 33 -3.99 9.47 19.40
CA LYS A 33 -3.74 10.91 19.32
C LYS A 33 -2.71 11.22 18.24
N SER A 34 -3.07 12.03 17.25
CA SER A 34 -2.21 12.35 16.11
C SER A 34 -1.57 13.75 16.18
N ILE A 35 -0.40 13.91 15.54
CA ILE A 35 0.28 15.20 15.34
C ILE A 35 0.70 15.37 13.87
N LEU A 36 0.93 16.60 13.42
CA LEU A 36 1.45 16.87 12.09
C LEU A 36 2.78 16.14 11.85
N GLY A 37 2.86 15.40 10.75
CA GLY A 37 4.06 14.66 10.37
C GLY A 37 5.20 15.55 9.87
N ASN A 38 6.42 15.06 10.05
CA ASN A 38 7.63 15.62 9.46
C ASN A 38 8.48 14.48 8.89
N LYS A 39 9.05 14.67 7.69
CA LYS A 39 9.87 13.68 6.98
C LYS A 39 11.07 13.13 7.76
N LEU A 40 11.51 13.81 8.81
CA LEU A 40 12.63 13.38 9.66
C LEU A 40 12.18 12.51 10.85
N MET A 41 10.87 12.37 11.08
CA MET A 41 10.33 11.61 12.21
C MET A 41 10.43 10.10 11.97
N LYS A 42 11.08 9.40 12.91
CA LYS A 42 11.14 7.93 12.94
C LYS A 42 10.13 7.31 13.90
N VAL A 43 9.64 8.12 14.84
CA VAL A 43 8.67 7.78 15.89
C VAL A 43 7.78 9.01 16.13
N PRO A 44 6.58 8.87 16.70
CA PRO A 44 5.74 10.02 16.99
C PRO A 44 6.35 10.85 18.13
N SER A 45 6.03 12.13 18.18
CA SER A 45 6.40 13.00 19.31
C SER A 45 5.80 12.46 20.61
N LYS A 46 6.48 12.69 21.74
CA LYS A 46 6.05 12.16 23.04
C LYS A 46 4.59 12.55 23.34
N GLY A 47 3.78 11.55 23.69
CA GLY A 47 2.37 11.72 24.02
C GLY A 47 1.43 11.70 22.80
N TYR A 48 1.92 11.24 21.64
CA TYR A 48 1.14 10.97 20.44
C TYR A 48 1.39 9.54 19.97
N ASP A 49 0.42 8.97 19.26
CA ASP A 49 0.43 7.58 18.80
C ASP A 49 0.64 7.46 17.28
N SER A 50 0.36 8.53 16.54
CA SER A 50 0.48 8.57 15.08
C SER A 50 0.84 9.97 14.56
N THR A 51 1.20 10.06 13.28
CA THR A 51 1.28 11.34 12.58
C THR A 51 0.28 11.41 11.43
N THR A 52 -0.07 12.63 11.04
CA THR A 52 -1.01 12.89 9.94
C THR A 52 -0.55 14.08 9.11
N ASP A 53 -1.04 14.18 7.88
CA ASP A 53 -0.94 15.39 7.05
C ASP A 53 -2.05 16.43 7.35
N ASN A 54 -2.85 16.19 8.39
CA ASN A 54 -4.09 16.92 8.74
C ASN A 54 -5.22 16.80 7.70
N ASN A 55 -5.09 15.91 6.71
CA ASN A 55 -6.10 15.66 5.70
C ASN A 55 -6.57 14.20 5.73
N GLN A 56 -5.91 13.33 4.95
CA GLN A 56 -6.38 11.98 4.66
C GLN A 56 -5.28 10.92 4.86
N ILE A 57 -4.06 11.31 5.20
CA ILE A 57 -2.94 10.40 5.37
C ILE A 57 -2.61 10.29 6.86
N PHE A 58 -2.46 9.06 7.32
CA PHE A 58 -1.99 8.73 8.67
C PHE A 58 -0.78 7.82 8.56
N VAL A 59 0.18 8.02 9.47
CA VAL A 59 1.37 7.17 9.63
C VAL A 59 1.36 6.61 11.05
N VAL A 60 1.37 5.29 11.13
CA VAL A 60 1.50 4.53 12.38
C VAL A 60 2.91 3.95 12.47
N TYR A 61 3.39 3.70 13.69
CA TYR A 61 4.80 3.39 13.94
C TYR A 61 5.01 2.00 14.56
N HIS A 62 3.95 1.36 15.02
CA HIS A 62 3.99 0.02 15.60
C HIS A 62 3.11 -0.94 14.81
N ASP A 63 3.62 -2.15 14.56
CA ASP A 63 2.92 -3.19 13.79
C ASP A 63 1.54 -3.53 14.35
N ALA A 64 1.40 -3.48 15.68
CA ALA A 64 0.14 -3.74 16.38
C ALA A 64 -0.96 -2.68 16.12
N GLN A 65 -0.64 -1.55 15.49
CA GLN A 65 -1.62 -0.50 15.18
C GLN A 65 -2.41 -0.77 13.90
N ALA A 66 -2.01 -1.72 13.07
CA ALA A 66 -2.64 -2.00 11.79
C ALA A 66 -3.14 -3.45 11.71
N TYR A 67 -4.43 -3.60 11.38
CA TYR A 67 -5.02 -4.90 11.10
C TYR A 67 -5.69 -4.89 9.72
N THR A 68 -5.19 -5.72 8.80
CA THR A 68 -5.76 -5.86 7.46
C THR A 68 -7.08 -6.62 7.54
N ASN A 69 -8.18 -5.96 7.17
CA ASN A 69 -9.50 -6.59 7.19
C ASN A 69 -9.82 -7.28 5.87
N TYR A 70 -9.53 -6.61 4.75
CA TYR A 70 -9.91 -7.07 3.41
C TYR A 70 -8.82 -6.75 2.39
N LEU A 71 -8.65 -7.66 1.43
CA LEU A 71 -7.84 -7.46 0.24
C LEU A 71 -8.76 -7.39 -0.98
N ILE A 72 -8.78 -6.24 -1.65
CA ILE A 72 -9.53 -6.01 -2.88
C ILE A 72 -8.59 -6.18 -4.07
N LYS A 73 -9.02 -6.98 -5.05
CA LYS A 73 -8.28 -7.24 -6.29
C LYS A 73 -9.09 -6.77 -7.49
N TYR A 74 -8.49 -5.98 -8.36
CA TYR A 74 -9.11 -5.49 -9.59
C TYR A 74 -8.19 -5.71 -10.81
N GLN A 75 -8.78 -5.70 -12.01
CA GLN A 75 -8.13 -5.94 -13.30
C GLN A 75 -8.40 -4.80 -14.28
#